data_AF-A0A7V9KZC7-F1
#
_entry.id   AF-A0A7V9KZC7-F1
#
_cell.length_a   1.000
_cell.length_b   1.000
_cell.length_c   1.000
_cell.angle_alpha   90.00
_cell.angle_beta   90.00
_cell.angle_gamma   90.00
#
_symmetry.space_group_name_H-M   'P 1'
#
loop_
_entity.id
_entity.type
_entity.pdbx_description
1 polymer ?
#
loop_
_entity_poly.entity_id
_entity_poly.type
_entity_poly.pdbx_seq_one_letter_code
_entity_poly.pdbx_strand_id
1 'polypeptide(L)'
;MPRPDALLDRAAAGLSSELASGITRRSFLGRVGAAVMTAMGGATVAAALAPEKAEAFHLCGHIWTTGSCPSPNPFPRIDRLGYPIRVSDGKPVDNLGRLIDGDGFPVNAAGERLRGPDGEALERGPRTRICEDWVPEQFGISAVTQGSWYRCCNGQIRKLVDCCSPSRRRINGDASLTGYCYTGRRVFCVMYYDTHLPC
;
A
#
# COMPACT_ATOMS: atom_id res chain seq x y z
N MET A 1 -32.45 -11.94 59.14
CA MET A 1 -32.45 -12.06 57.67
C MET A 1 -31.12 -11.51 57.17
N PRO A 2 -30.27 -12.30 56.48
CA PRO A 2 -29.00 -11.80 55.97
C PRO A 2 -29.23 -10.90 54.74
N ARG A 3 -28.48 -9.79 54.64
CA ARG A 3 -28.54 -8.86 53.51
C ARG A 3 -28.08 -9.56 52.21
N PRO A 4 -28.73 -9.31 51.06
CA PRO A 4 -28.43 -9.96 49.78
C PRO A 4 -26.98 -9.74 49.31
N ASP A 5 -26.34 -8.65 49.77
CA ASP A 5 -24.98 -8.28 49.38
C ASP A 5 -23.91 -9.18 50.04
N ALA A 6 -24.24 -9.84 51.15
CA ALA A 6 -23.30 -10.69 51.89
C ALA A 6 -22.91 -11.98 51.15
N LEU A 7 -23.74 -12.44 50.20
CA LEU A 7 -23.44 -13.59 49.34
C LEU A 7 -22.51 -13.19 48.19
N LEU A 8 -22.71 -11.99 47.63
CA LEU A 8 -21.88 -11.45 46.55
C LEU A 8 -20.48 -11.07 47.07
N ASP A 9 -20.39 -10.47 48.25
CA ASP A 9 -19.11 -10.13 48.88
C ASP A 9 -18.30 -11.38 49.24
N ARG A 10 -18.95 -12.46 49.69
CA ARG A 10 -18.27 -13.74 49.95
C ARG A 10 -17.87 -14.47 48.67
N ALA A 11 -18.67 -14.39 47.61
CA ALA A 11 -18.32 -14.94 46.31
C ALA A 11 -17.14 -14.17 45.69
N ALA A 12 -17.12 -12.85 45.81
CA ALA A 12 -16.04 -12.00 45.35
C ALA A 12 -14.75 -12.20 46.17
N ALA A 13 -14.85 -12.32 47.50
CA ALA A 13 -13.72 -12.60 48.38
C ALA A 13 -13.13 -14.01 48.14
N GLY A 14 -13.98 -15.02 47.89
CA GLY A 14 -13.54 -16.37 47.54
C GLY A 14 -12.82 -16.44 46.19
N LEU A 15 -13.36 -15.74 45.17
CA LEU A 15 -12.71 -15.65 43.86
C LEU A 15 -11.35 -14.94 43.95
N SER A 16 -11.28 -13.85 44.71
CA SER A 16 -10.05 -13.06 44.81
C SER A 16 -8.96 -13.76 45.64
N SER A 17 -9.30 -14.58 46.65
CA SER A 17 -8.30 -15.38 47.36
C SER A 17 -7.76 -16.53 46.51
N GLU A 18 -8.58 -17.20 45.70
CA GLU A 18 -8.11 -18.25 44.78
C GLU A 18 -7.26 -17.69 43.61
N LEU A 19 -7.61 -16.51 43.09
CA LEU A 19 -6.81 -15.81 42.09
C LEU A 19 -5.46 -15.35 42.63
N ALA A 20 -5.39 -14.97 43.92
CA ALA A 20 -4.17 -14.50 44.56
C ALA A 20 -3.20 -15.62 44.94
N SER A 21 -3.68 -16.84 45.23
CA SER A 21 -2.82 -17.94 45.69
C SER A 21 -2.24 -18.84 44.59
N GLY A 22 -2.56 -18.61 43.30
CA GLY A 22 -2.18 -19.54 42.22
C GLY A 22 -1.58 -18.96 40.94
N ILE A 23 -1.42 -17.65 40.79
CA ILE A 23 -1.16 -17.05 39.46
C ILE A 23 0.09 -16.16 39.48
N THR A 24 1.14 -16.59 38.76
CA THR A 24 2.31 -15.75 38.50
C THR A 24 1.98 -14.66 37.48
N ARG A 25 2.68 -13.51 37.55
CA ARG A 25 2.42 -12.30 36.73
C ARG A 25 2.33 -12.54 35.21
N ARG A 26 2.94 -13.61 34.68
CA ARG A 26 2.84 -13.98 33.25
C ARG A 26 1.50 -14.62 32.88
N SER A 27 0.90 -15.38 33.79
CA SER A 27 -0.36 -16.10 33.54
C SER A 27 -1.59 -15.18 33.65
N PHE A 28 -1.49 -14.09 34.41
CA PHE A 28 -2.55 -13.08 34.52
C PHE A 28 -2.70 -12.28 33.20
N LEU A 29 -1.60 -11.80 32.63
CA LEU A 29 -1.63 -11.06 31.35
C LEU A 29 -2.10 -11.94 30.18
N GLY A 30 -1.72 -13.21 30.16
CA GLY A 30 -2.19 -14.16 29.14
C GLY A 30 -3.71 -14.42 29.20
N ARG A 31 -4.27 -14.52 30.42
CA ARG A 31 -5.71 -14.79 30.60
C ARG A 31 -6.58 -13.55 30.46
N VAL A 32 -6.10 -12.38 30.90
CA VAL A 32 -6.77 -11.09 30.62
C VAL A 32 -6.73 -10.79 29.12
N GLY A 33 -5.61 -11.05 28.43
CA GLY A 33 -5.52 -10.89 26.98
C GLY A 33 -6.46 -11.82 26.21
N ALA A 34 -6.57 -13.09 26.60
CA ALA A 34 -7.49 -14.04 25.96
C ALA A 34 -8.97 -13.73 26.24
N ALA A 35 -9.30 -13.23 27.43
CA ALA A 35 -10.67 -12.84 27.80
C ALA A 35 -11.13 -11.58 27.03
N VAL A 36 -10.24 -10.60 26.83
CA VAL A 36 -10.54 -9.42 26.01
C VAL A 36 -10.77 -9.81 24.55
N MET A 37 -9.97 -10.74 24.02
CA MET A 37 -10.12 -11.24 22.64
C MET A 37 -11.40 -12.07 22.41
N THR A 38 -11.97 -12.69 23.44
CA THR A 38 -13.19 -13.51 23.33
C THR A 38 -14.48 -12.73 23.63
N ALA A 39 -14.43 -11.67 24.45
CA ALA A 39 -15.56 -10.77 24.67
C ALA A 39 -15.81 -9.80 23.49
N MET A 40 -14.80 -9.55 22.65
CA MET A 40 -14.90 -8.71 21.45
C MET A 40 -15.17 -9.55 20.18
N GLY A 41 -16.31 -10.26 20.17
CA GLY A 41 -17.06 -10.69 18.97
C GLY A 41 -16.28 -11.20 17.75
N GLY A 42 -16.43 -12.49 17.45
CA GLY A 42 -15.91 -13.23 16.29
C GLY A 42 -16.33 -12.77 14.88
N ALA A 43 -16.60 -11.48 14.67
CA ALA A 43 -16.69 -10.83 13.37
C ALA A 43 -15.61 -9.74 13.16
N THR A 44 -14.87 -9.35 14.20
CA THR A 44 -13.97 -8.18 14.17
C THR A 44 -12.55 -8.48 13.66
N VAL A 45 -12.05 -9.71 13.83
CA VAL A 45 -10.72 -10.09 13.32
C VAL A 45 -10.73 -10.24 11.78
N ALA A 46 -11.86 -10.59 11.18
CA ALA A 46 -11.99 -10.67 9.72
C ALA A 46 -12.08 -9.26 9.06
N ALA A 47 -12.66 -8.29 9.76
CA ALA A 47 -12.79 -6.92 9.26
C ALA A 47 -11.45 -6.15 9.27
N ALA A 48 -10.52 -6.49 10.17
CA ALA A 48 -9.18 -5.89 10.20
C ALA A 48 -8.27 -6.30 9.02
N LEU A 49 -8.71 -7.27 8.20
CA LEU A 49 -8.06 -7.68 6.95
C LEU A 49 -8.91 -7.37 5.70
N ALA A 50 -10.03 -6.66 5.86
CA ALA A 50 -10.88 -6.21 4.76
C ALA A 50 -10.42 -4.84 4.22
N PRO A 51 -10.66 -4.54 2.94
CA PRO A 51 -9.68 -3.89 2.06
C PRO A 51 -9.78 -2.36 2.06
N GLU A 52 -9.20 -1.73 3.06
CA GLU A 52 -9.11 -0.25 3.10
C GLU A 52 -7.84 0.27 2.39
N LYS A 53 -7.15 -0.58 1.61
CA LYS A 53 -5.91 -0.24 0.90
C LYS A 53 -6.01 -0.36 -0.62
N ALA A 54 -7.19 -0.12 -1.15
CA ALA A 54 -7.42 0.05 -2.58
C ALA A 54 -8.02 1.43 -2.86
N GLU A 55 -7.44 2.49 -2.28
CA GLU A 55 -7.63 3.83 -2.84
C GLU A 55 -6.97 3.84 -4.22
N ALA A 56 -7.71 3.38 -5.23
CA ALA A 56 -7.41 3.74 -6.61
C ALA A 56 -7.53 5.26 -6.63
N PHE A 57 -6.40 5.96 -6.63
CA PHE A 57 -6.41 7.41 -6.75
C PHE A 57 -7.27 7.76 -7.95
N HIS A 58 -8.39 8.44 -7.68
CA HIS A 58 -9.40 8.80 -8.67
C HIS A 58 -8.84 9.91 -9.56
N LEU A 59 -7.81 9.59 -10.34
CA LEU A 59 -7.30 10.46 -11.37
C LEU A 59 -8.42 10.61 -12.38
N CYS A 60 -9.07 11.78 -12.35
CA CYS A 60 -9.96 12.28 -13.39
C CYS A 60 -10.84 11.18 -14.03
N GLY A 61 -11.68 10.56 -13.20
CA GLY A 61 -12.65 9.57 -13.66
C GLY A 61 -12.15 8.12 -13.77
N HIS A 62 -11.15 7.69 -13.00
CA HIS A 62 -11.02 6.27 -12.66
C HIS A 62 -12.17 5.87 -11.73
N ILE A 63 -13.31 5.57 -12.34
CA ILE A 63 -14.54 5.15 -11.70
C ILE A 63 -14.58 3.61 -11.67
N TRP A 64 -13.80 2.97 -10.78
CA TRP A 64 -14.09 1.61 -10.25
C TRP A 64 -13.34 0.37 -10.77
N THR A 65 -12.49 0.39 -11.79
CA THR A 65 -12.18 -0.91 -12.48
C THR A 65 -10.75 -1.44 -12.43
N THR A 66 -9.73 -0.63 -12.13
CA THR A 66 -8.36 -1.11 -11.86
C THR A 66 -7.62 -0.15 -10.94
N GLY A 67 -6.97 -0.69 -9.91
CA GLY A 67 -6.13 0.05 -8.98
C GLY A 67 -4.82 0.57 -9.58
N SER A 68 -4.26 1.58 -8.92
CA SER A 68 -2.91 2.10 -9.18
C SER A 68 -1.85 1.01 -8.95
N CYS A 69 -0.79 0.99 -9.77
CA CYS A 69 0.35 0.12 -9.53
C CYS A 69 1.07 0.51 -8.23
N PRO A 70 1.72 -0.44 -7.52
CA PRO A 70 2.61 -0.10 -6.42
C PRO A 70 3.72 0.81 -6.95
N SER A 71 4.07 1.80 -6.15
CA SER A 71 5.11 2.75 -6.49
C SER A 71 5.80 3.27 -5.23
N PRO A 72 7.04 3.78 -5.37
CA PRO A 72 7.73 4.41 -4.25
C PRO A 72 7.06 5.71 -3.78
N ASN A 73 6.28 6.34 -4.65
CA ASN A 73 5.48 7.52 -4.34
C ASN A 73 4.02 7.11 -4.07
N PRO A 74 3.23 7.96 -3.39
CA PRO A 74 1.80 7.73 -3.22
C PRO A 74 1.07 7.51 -4.56
N PHE A 75 1.54 8.15 -5.64
CA PHE A 75 0.98 7.97 -6.98
C PHE A 75 2.02 7.34 -7.91
N PRO A 76 1.67 6.34 -8.75
CA PRO A 76 2.56 5.72 -9.73
C PRO A 76 2.76 6.63 -10.96
N ARG A 77 3.28 7.84 -10.72
CA ARG A 77 3.68 8.78 -11.77
C ARG A 77 5.00 8.30 -12.38
N ILE A 78 5.01 8.17 -13.70
CA ILE A 78 6.14 7.66 -14.48
C ILE A 78 6.63 8.68 -15.52
N ASP A 79 7.90 8.55 -15.87
CA ASP A 79 8.44 9.17 -17.08
C ASP A 79 8.06 8.39 -18.35
N ARG A 80 8.54 8.85 -19.52
CA ARG A 80 8.26 8.23 -20.82
C ARG A 80 8.78 6.79 -20.95
N LEU A 81 9.70 6.38 -20.08
CA LEU A 81 10.35 5.07 -20.09
C LEU A 81 9.76 4.12 -19.02
N GLY A 82 8.76 4.58 -18.25
CA GLY A 82 8.09 3.76 -17.24
C GLY A 82 8.77 3.78 -15.86
N TYR A 83 9.77 4.64 -15.65
CA TYR A 83 10.42 4.75 -14.36
C TYR A 83 9.73 5.80 -13.47
N PRO A 84 9.77 5.63 -12.13
CA PRO A 84 9.10 6.52 -11.22
C PRO A 84 9.69 7.94 -11.25
N ILE A 85 8.80 8.92 -11.12
CA ILE A 85 9.13 10.33 -10.95
C ILE A 85 8.32 10.92 -9.79
N ARG A 86 8.87 11.95 -9.16
CA ARG A 86 8.22 12.66 -8.07
C ARG A 86 6.97 13.39 -8.57
N VAL A 87 5.90 13.31 -7.79
CA VAL A 87 4.58 13.81 -8.17
C VAL A 87 4.56 15.34 -8.28
N SER A 88 5.30 16.05 -7.43
CA SER A 88 5.27 17.51 -7.37
C SER A 88 5.95 18.20 -8.56
N ASP A 89 7.09 17.68 -9.02
CA ASP A 89 7.94 18.38 -10.00
C ASP A 89 8.48 17.47 -11.12
N GLY A 90 8.09 16.21 -11.15
CA GLY A 90 8.47 15.28 -12.21
C GLY A 90 9.94 14.85 -12.19
N LYS A 91 10.70 15.19 -11.14
CA LYS A 91 12.11 14.78 -11.03
C LYS A 91 12.24 13.26 -10.81
N PRO A 92 13.31 12.62 -11.32
CA PRO A 92 13.56 11.20 -11.09
C PRO A 92 13.64 10.86 -9.61
N VAL A 93 13.08 9.71 -9.25
CA VAL A 93 13.24 9.11 -7.92
C VAL A 93 13.71 7.67 -8.02
N ASP A 94 14.34 7.17 -6.97
CA ASP A 94 14.68 5.76 -6.80
C ASP A 94 13.52 4.93 -6.23
N ASN A 95 13.79 3.65 -5.99
CA ASN A 95 12.82 2.70 -5.46
C ASN A 95 12.42 2.95 -4.00
N LEU A 96 13.03 3.94 -3.33
CA LEU A 96 12.61 4.39 -2.00
C LEU A 96 11.91 5.76 -2.06
N GLY A 97 11.70 6.31 -3.26
CA GLY A 97 11.06 7.61 -3.46
C GLY A 97 12.00 8.80 -3.20
N ARG A 98 13.30 8.55 -3.03
CA ARG A 98 14.30 9.61 -2.86
C ARG A 98 14.60 10.22 -4.21
N LEU A 99 14.76 11.54 -4.26
CA LEU A 99 15.29 12.21 -5.43
C LEU A 99 16.66 11.66 -5.79
N ILE A 100 16.93 11.55 -7.08
CA ILE A 100 18.25 11.17 -7.59
C ILE A 100 18.78 12.16 -8.61
N ASP A 101 20.10 12.26 -8.71
CA ASP A 101 20.80 12.97 -9.78
C ASP A 101 20.84 12.15 -11.09
N GLY A 102 21.52 12.70 -12.11
CA GLY A 102 21.68 12.03 -13.42
C GLY A 102 22.50 10.74 -13.33
N ASP A 103 23.33 10.62 -12.30
CA ASP A 103 24.11 9.42 -11.97
C ASP A 103 23.36 8.51 -11.00
N GLY A 104 22.06 8.70 -10.79
CA GLY A 104 21.21 7.83 -10.00
C GLY A 104 21.50 7.83 -8.50
N PHE A 105 22.27 8.80 -8.01
CA PHE A 105 22.58 8.87 -6.60
C PHE A 105 21.57 9.72 -5.83
N PRO A 106 21.22 9.34 -4.58
CA PRO A 106 20.25 10.07 -3.80
C PRO A 106 20.71 11.48 -3.46
N VAL A 107 19.85 12.46 -3.70
CA VAL A 107 20.11 13.89 -3.45
C VAL A 107 18.99 14.56 -2.68
N ASN A 108 19.30 15.65 -1.98
CA ASN A 108 18.32 16.51 -1.35
C ASN A 108 17.66 17.47 -2.38
N ALA A 109 16.82 18.40 -1.90
CA ALA A 109 16.15 19.38 -2.76
C ALA A 109 17.11 20.36 -3.45
N ALA A 110 18.27 20.64 -2.85
CA ALA A 110 19.33 21.48 -3.40
C ALA A 110 20.24 20.73 -4.39
N GLY A 111 20.10 19.41 -4.53
CA GLY A 111 20.94 18.57 -5.39
C GLY A 111 22.20 18.04 -4.69
N GLU A 112 22.34 18.24 -3.38
CA GLU A 112 23.48 17.73 -2.63
C GLU A 112 23.27 16.25 -2.29
N ARG A 113 24.36 15.49 -2.31
CA ARG A 113 24.34 14.06 -2.02
C ARG A 113 23.84 13.77 -0.61
N LEU A 114 22.84 12.91 -0.52
CA LEU A 114 22.37 12.41 0.77
C LEU A 114 23.47 11.57 1.42
N ARG A 115 23.58 11.70 2.73
CA ARG A 115 24.52 10.97 3.57
C ARG A 115 23.77 10.05 4.52
N GLY A 116 24.39 8.93 4.84
CA GLY A 116 23.92 8.00 5.86
C GLY A 116 24.09 8.58 7.27
N PRO A 117 23.55 7.90 8.28
CA PRO A 117 23.76 8.26 9.68
C PRO A 117 25.24 8.24 10.12
N ASP A 118 26.07 7.49 9.39
CA ASP A 118 27.53 7.41 9.53
C ASP A 118 28.28 8.61 8.91
N GLY A 119 27.57 9.49 8.20
CA GLY A 119 28.15 10.63 7.50
C GLY A 119 28.68 10.30 6.09
N GLU A 120 28.68 9.04 5.68
CA GLU A 120 29.14 8.63 4.36
C GLU A 120 28.09 8.92 3.28
N ALA A 121 28.53 9.20 2.06
CA ALA A 121 27.61 9.44 0.95
C ALA A 121 26.84 8.16 0.61
N LEU A 122 25.52 8.26 0.45
CA LEU A 122 24.70 7.12 0.08
C LEU A 122 25.08 6.59 -1.31
N GLU A 123 25.09 5.27 -1.46
CA GLU A 123 25.29 4.60 -2.74
C GLU A 123 24.14 4.90 -3.73
N ARG A 124 24.33 4.49 -4.99
CA ARG A 124 23.34 4.66 -6.06
C ARG A 124 22.01 4.01 -5.66
N GLY A 125 20.92 4.76 -5.76
CA GLY A 125 19.59 4.24 -5.52
C GLY A 125 19.13 3.39 -6.70
N PRO A 126 18.67 2.15 -6.50
CA PRO A 126 18.10 1.38 -7.59
C PRO A 126 16.83 2.08 -8.10
N ARG A 127 16.67 2.12 -9.42
CA ARG A 127 15.49 2.69 -10.07
C ARG A 127 15.00 1.71 -11.13
N THR A 128 13.84 1.13 -10.90
CA THR A 128 13.28 0.10 -11.77
C THR A 128 11.99 0.59 -12.45
N ARG A 129 11.67 0.05 -13.63
CA ARG A 129 10.41 0.42 -14.29
C ARG A 129 9.27 -0.20 -13.53
N ILE A 130 8.21 0.58 -13.31
CA ILE A 130 7.12 0.15 -12.44
C ILE A 130 6.44 -1.10 -13.00
N CYS A 131 6.10 -1.12 -14.29
CA CYS A 131 5.33 -2.23 -14.86
C CYS A 131 6.18 -3.45 -15.21
N GLU A 132 7.35 -3.24 -15.82
CA GLU A 132 8.16 -4.33 -16.37
C GLU A 132 9.07 -4.99 -15.33
N ASP A 133 9.41 -4.27 -14.26
CA ASP A 133 10.43 -4.72 -13.31
C ASP A 133 9.83 -4.82 -11.89
N TRP A 134 9.26 -3.73 -11.35
CA TRP A 134 8.75 -3.68 -9.98
C TRP A 134 7.52 -4.57 -9.75
N VAL A 135 6.51 -4.46 -10.62
CA VAL A 135 5.28 -5.27 -10.51
C VAL A 135 5.61 -6.76 -10.57
N PRO A 136 6.41 -7.26 -11.53
CA PRO A 136 6.84 -8.66 -11.55
C PRO A 136 7.56 -9.12 -10.28
N GLU A 137 8.47 -8.31 -9.74
CA GLU A 137 9.21 -8.63 -8.51
C GLU A 137 8.27 -8.78 -7.30
N GLN A 138 7.33 -7.86 -7.14
CA GLN A 138 6.41 -7.86 -5.99
C GLN A 138 5.36 -8.97 -6.06
N PHE A 139 5.00 -9.40 -7.27
CA PHE A 139 3.79 -10.18 -7.49
C PHE A 139 4.01 -11.53 -8.17
N GLY A 140 5.23 -11.84 -8.61
CA GLY A 140 5.56 -13.09 -9.29
C GLY A 140 4.77 -13.28 -10.60
N ILE A 141 4.53 -12.19 -11.34
CA ILE A 141 3.79 -12.20 -12.61
C ILE A 141 4.63 -11.61 -13.73
N SER A 142 4.34 -11.95 -14.98
CA SER A 142 4.83 -11.16 -16.11
C SER A 142 3.88 -9.98 -16.35
N ALA A 143 4.44 -8.79 -16.56
CA ALA A 143 3.68 -7.60 -16.86
C ALA A 143 4.44 -6.73 -17.85
N VAL A 144 3.71 -5.97 -18.66
CA VAL A 144 4.28 -5.07 -19.68
C VAL A 144 3.33 -3.91 -19.93
N THR A 145 3.88 -2.74 -20.22
CA THR A 145 3.10 -1.60 -20.67
C THR A 145 2.54 -1.85 -22.08
N GLN A 146 1.22 -1.76 -22.25
CA GLN A 146 0.57 -2.00 -23.56
C GLN A 146 -0.63 -1.07 -23.83
N GLY A 147 -1.52 -0.90 -22.87
CA GLY A 147 -2.68 -0.03 -23.01
C GLY A 147 -2.37 1.40 -22.60
N SER A 148 -3.03 2.37 -23.25
CA SER A 148 -3.06 3.73 -22.73
C SER A 148 -4.33 4.44 -23.16
N TRP A 149 -4.80 5.34 -22.31
CA TRP A 149 -5.95 6.19 -22.59
C TRP A 149 -5.70 7.60 -22.07
N TYR A 150 -6.35 8.55 -22.74
CA TYR A 150 -6.13 9.97 -22.55
C TYR A 150 -7.45 10.61 -22.12
N ARG A 151 -7.38 11.54 -21.17
CA ARG A 151 -8.53 12.33 -20.73
C ARG A 151 -8.12 13.78 -20.49
N CYS A 152 -9.04 14.70 -20.75
CA CYS A 152 -8.88 16.10 -20.39
C CYS A 152 -9.24 16.30 -18.91
N CYS A 153 -8.30 16.84 -18.13
CA CYS A 153 -8.42 16.97 -16.68
C CYS A 153 -7.79 18.28 -16.22
N ASN A 154 -8.61 19.20 -15.70
CA ASN A 154 -8.17 20.54 -15.28
C ASN A 154 -7.40 21.28 -16.40
N GLY A 155 -7.91 21.22 -17.63
CA GLY A 155 -7.28 21.86 -18.79
C GLY A 155 -5.98 21.21 -19.28
N GLN A 156 -5.66 19.99 -18.82
CA GLN A 156 -4.49 19.23 -19.25
C GLN A 156 -4.86 17.81 -19.66
N ILE A 157 -4.28 17.34 -20.76
CA ILE A 157 -4.38 15.95 -21.18
C ILE A 157 -3.57 15.10 -20.21
N ARG A 158 -4.24 14.14 -19.56
CA ARG A 158 -3.61 13.13 -18.72
C ARG A 158 -3.62 11.80 -19.43
N LYS A 159 -2.48 11.12 -19.43
CA LYS A 159 -2.33 9.77 -19.97
C LYS A 159 -2.27 8.79 -18.81
N LEU A 160 -3.16 7.82 -18.79
CA LEU A 160 -2.94 6.64 -17.96
C LEU A 160 -2.40 5.52 -18.82
N VAL A 161 -1.58 4.71 -18.19
CA VAL A 161 -0.76 3.69 -18.82
C VAL A 161 -1.08 2.36 -18.15
N ASP A 162 -1.56 1.42 -18.93
CA ASP A 162 -2.01 0.11 -18.44
C ASP A 162 -0.83 -0.85 -18.34
N CYS A 163 -0.65 -1.39 -17.13
CA CYS A 163 0.27 -2.47 -16.89
C CYS A 163 -0.44 -3.81 -17.11
N CYS A 164 -0.10 -4.49 -18.20
CA CYS A 164 -0.84 -5.62 -18.75
C CYS A 164 -0.17 -6.96 -18.44
N SER A 165 -0.93 -7.87 -17.81
CA SER A 165 -0.46 -9.20 -17.42
C SER A 165 -1.39 -10.31 -17.93
N PRO A 166 -0.87 -11.52 -18.26
CA PRO A 166 -1.70 -12.71 -18.47
C PRO A 166 -2.44 -13.14 -17.19
N SER A 167 -1.98 -12.67 -16.03
CA SER A 167 -2.56 -12.98 -14.73
C SER A 167 -4.05 -12.68 -14.68
N ARG A 168 -4.79 -13.53 -13.96
CA ARG A 168 -6.20 -13.31 -13.61
C ARG A 168 -6.33 -12.63 -12.24
N ARG A 169 -5.22 -12.47 -11.51
CA ARG A 169 -5.18 -11.77 -10.23
C ARG A 169 -5.32 -10.27 -10.43
N ARG A 170 -5.99 -9.61 -9.50
CA ARG A 170 -6.19 -8.15 -9.48
C ARG A 170 -5.35 -7.55 -8.38
N ILE A 171 -5.00 -6.27 -8.52
CA ILE A 171 -4.32 -5.55 -7.46
C ILE A 171 -5.31 -5.03 -6.39
N ASN A 172 -6.51 -4.58 -6.80
CA ASN A 172 -7.44 -3.81 -5.97
C ASN A 172 -8.95 -4.17 -6.11
N GLY A 173 -9.34 -5.42 -6.44
CA GLY A 173 -10.78 -5.80 -6.58
C GLY A 173 -11.40 -5.57 -7.98
N ASP A 174 -12.67 -5.97 -8.15
CA ASP A 174 -13.62 -5.94 -9.32
C ASP A 174 -13.12 -6.32 -10.72
N ALA A 175 -13.62 -7.37 -11.39
CA ALA A 175 -13.23 -7.94 -12.71
C ALA A 175 -12.27 -7.15 -13.66
N SER A 176 -11.29 -7.87 -14.24
CA SER A 176 -10.21 -7.24 -15.03
C SER A 176 -10.73 -6.68 -16.32
N LEU A 177 -10.41 -5.41 -16.55
CA LEU A 177 -10.66 -4.80 -17.82
C LEU A 177 -9.95 -5.61 -18.92
N THR A 178 -10.75 -6.20 -19.78
CA THR A 178 -10.35 -6.77 -21.05
C THR A 178 -10.57 -5.72 -22.15
N GLY A 179 -9.78 -5.78 -23.22
CA GLY A 179 -9.92 -4.87 -24.37
C GLY A 179 -8.93 -3.72 -24.43
N TYR A 180 -8.25 -3.40 -23.31
CA TYR A 180 -7.18 -2.38 -23.29
C TYR A 180 -5.78 -2.97 -23.47
N CYS A 181 -5.61 -4.24 -23.13
CA CYS A 181 -4.38 -5.00 -23.35
C CYS A 181 -4.52 -5.90 -24.57
N TYR A 182 -3.40 -6.18 -25.25
CA TYR A 182 -3.39 -7.13 -26.35
C TYR A 182 -3.84 -8.53 -25.92
N THR A 183 -4.36 -9.30 -26.88
CA THR A 183 -5.04 -10.59 -26.68
C THR A 183 -4.35 -11.50 -25.66
N GLY A 184 -5.14 -11.99 -24.70
CA GLY A 184 -4.69 -12.88 -23.63
C GLY A 184 -4.20 -12.17 -22.35
N ARG A 185 -3.96 -10.86 -22.40
CA ARG A 185 -3.61 -10.05 -21.24
C ARG A 185 -4.80 -9.24 -20.73
N ARG A 186 -4.70 -8.84 -19.46
CA ARG A 186 -5.67 -8.05 -18.72
C ARG A 186 -4.96 -6.90 -18.05
N VAL A 187 -5.68 -5.80 -17.82
CA VAL A 187 -5.13 -4.69 -17.02
C VAL A 187 -4.96 -5.18 -15.58
N PHE A 188 -3.72 -5.21 -15.11
CA PHE A 188 -3.37 -5.62 -13.75
C PHE A 188 -3.41 -4.43 -12.79
N CYS A 189 -2.78 -3.33 -13.20
CA CYS A 189 -2.76 -2.05 -12.50
C CYS A 189 -2.51 -0.91 -13.50
N VAL A 190 -2.69 0.34 -13.06
CA VAL A 190 -2.47 1.54 -13.89
C VAL A 190 -1.38 2.44 -13.35
N MET A 191 -0.65 3.09 -14.25
CA MET A 191 0.35 4.12 -13.99
C MET A 191 -0.07 5.44 -14.65
N TYR A 192 0.61 6.53 -14.28
CA TYR A 192 0.26 7.89 -14.74
C TYR A 192 1.42 8.56 -15.45
N TYR A 193 1.15 9.08 -16.65
CA TYR A 193 2.08 9.91 -17.40
C TYR A 193 1.47 11.30 -17.60
N ASP A 194 2.23 12.32 -17.19
CA ASP A 194 1.83 13.71 -17.40
C ASP A 194 2.27 14.14 -18.80
N THR A 195 1.30 14.46 -19.65
CA THR A 195 1.61 14.85 -21.03
C THR A 195 2.02 16.32 -21.14
N HIS A 196 1.66 17.15 -20.15
CA HIS A 196 1.79 18.61 -20.20
C HIS A 196 1.10 19.29 -21.40
N LEU A 197 0.26 18.56 -22.14
CA LEU A 197 -0.49 19.10 -23.27
C LEU A 197 -1.81 19.71 -22.80
N PRO A 198 -2.21 20.88 -23.32
CA PRO A 198 -3.49 21.48 -23.00
C PRO A 198 -4.65 20.72 -23.66
N CYS A 199 -5.79 20.84 -23.02
CA CYS A 199 -7.14 20.61 -23.54
C CYS A 199 -8.04 21.72 -22.95
#